data_AF-A0A9J7YGK7-F1
#
_entry.id   AF-A0A9J7YGK7-F1
#
_cell.length_a   1.000
_cell.length_b   1.000
_cell.length_c   1.000
_cell.angle_alpha   90.00
_cell.angle_beta   90.00
_cell.angle_gamma   90.00
#
_symmetry.space_group_name_H-M   'P 1'
#
loop_
_entity.id
_entity.type
_entity.pdbx_description
1 polymer ?
#
loop_
_entity_poly.entity_id
_entity_poly.type
_entity_poly.pdbx_seq_one_letter_code
_entity_poly.pdbx_strand_id
1 'polypeptide(L)'
;MSRRQLVCFIAWIRMLIHHQCVEEYLLADILQFLHCIYFSLCLVCLDMEVKPINKRASGQAFEVILKPPSPMADSSYSITTPPKKRDMSLEDIQKKLEAAEDRRRSQEAQVLRALAEKREHERDVLLKAMEENSNFSRMAEEKLIMKMEQIKENREAHIAALLERLYEKEKHAQTMGIHPATLTNSILLDIVQKTKGTQLLQKKREMFLIKSKPVKVGVVFL
;
A
#
# COMPACT_ATOMS: atom_id res chain seq x y z
N MET A 1 -67.69 9.45 24.54
CA MET A 1 -68.02 9.54 25.98
C MET A 1 -67.40 8.35 26.70
N SER A 2 -66.46 8.57 27.64
CA SER A 2 -65.75 7.48 28.35
C SER A 2 -66.70 6.66 29.22
N ARG A 3 -66.46 5.34 29.38
CA ARG A 3 -67.31 4.46 30.20
C ARG A 3 -67.53 5.00 31.62
N ARG A 4 -66.57 5.74 32.17
CA ARG A 4 -66.69 6.39 33.49
C ARG A 4 -67.76 7.50 33.51
N GLN A 5 -67.87 8.27 32.43
CA GLN A 5 -68.87 9.35 32.30
C GLN A 5 -70.29 8.78 32.19
N LEU A 6 -70.46 7.67 31.46
CA LEU A 6 -71.76 7.01 31.31
C LEU A 6 -72.25 6.43 32.64
N VAL A 7 -71.35 5.86 33.45
CA VAL A 7 -71.70 5.32 34.78
C VAL A 7 -72.11 6.45 35.73
N CYS A 8 -71.41 7.59 35.72
CA CYS A 8 -71.81 8.77 36.51
C CYS A 8 -73.17 9.32 36.07
N PHE A 9 -73.45 9.33 34.76
CA PHE A 9 -74.72 9.80 34.22
C PHE A 9 -75.89 8.88 34.59
N ILE A 10 -75.70 7.56 34.53
CA ILE A 10 -76.71 6.58 34.95
C ILE A 10 -76.93 6.65 36.47
N ALA A 11 -75.88 6.86 37.26
CA ALA A 11 -76.00 7.04 38.72
C ALA A 11 -76.74 8.33 39.08
N TRP A 12 -76.50 9.43 38.36
CA TRP A 12 -77.20 10.69 38.54
C TRP A 12 -78.69 10.56 38.20
N ILE A 13 -79.02 9.89 37.09
CA ILE A 13 -80.41 9.59 36.72
C ILE A 13 -81.10 8.70 37.77
N ARG A 14 -80.40 7.69 38.31
CA ARG A 14 -80.95 6.80 39.35
C ARG A 14 -81.21 7.54 40.68
N MET A 15 -80.37 8.54 41.00
CA MET A 15 -80.55 9.40 42.17
C MET A 15 -81.70 10.40 41.97
N LEU A 16 -81.90 10.88 40.75
CA LEU A 16 -82.99 11.76 40.35
C LEU A 16 -84.36 11.06 40.36
N ILE A 17 -84.39 9.74 40.11
CA ILE A 17 -85.61 8.93 40.10
C ILE A 17 -86.05 8.48 41.51
N HIS A 18 -85.13 8.39 42.49
CA HIS A 18 -85.43 7.84 43.83
C HIS A 18 -85.97 8.87 44.84
N HIS A 19 -85.96 10.17 44.50
CA HIS A 19 -86.53 11.22 45.36
C HIS A 19 -87.93 11.58 44.83
N GLN A 20 -88.97 11.06 45.50
CA GLN A 20 -90.35 11.25 45.11
C GLN A 20 -90.79 12.70 45.43
N CYS A 21 -90.84 13.57 44.42
CA CYS A 21 -91.57 14.84 44.46
C CYS A 21 -92.07 15.23 43.06
N VAL A 22 -93.31 15.70 43.04
CA VAL A 22 -94.18 16.00 41.91
C VAL A 22 -93.93 17.44 41.39
N GLU A 23 -94.28 17.67 40.12
CA GLU A 23 -94.71 18.94 39.47
C GLU A 23 -93.78 19.69 38.47
N GLU A 24 -94.33 19.78 37.25
CA GLU A 24 -94.18 20.70 36.10
C GLU A 24 -92.82 21.14 35.53
N TYR A 25 -91.68 20.99 36.19
CA TYR A 25 -90.39 21.46 35.63
C TYR A 25 -89.60 20.40 34.82
N LEU A 26 -90.04 19.14 34.85
CA LEU A 26 -89.27 18.02 34.26
C LEU A 26 -89.32 17.99 32.72
N LEU A 27 -90.39 18.47 32.10
CA LEU A 27 -90.56 18.33 30.65
C LEU A 27 -89.63 19.26 29.88
N ALA A 28 -89.42 20.49 30.36
CA ALA A 28 -88.55 21.47 29.73
C ALA A 28 -87.07 21.07 29.80
N ASP A 29 -86.62 20.57 30.95
CA ASP A 29 -85.25 20.10 31.11
C ASP A 29 -84.96 18.82 30.32
N ILE A 30 -85.91 17.87 30.27
CA ILE A 30 -85.80 16.68 29.42
C ILE A 30 -85.79 17.06 27.94
N LEU A 31 -86.63 18.00 27.51
CA LEU A 31 -86.65 18.50 26.12
C LEU A 31 -85.34 19.22 25.77
N GLN A 32 -84.79 20.03 26.68
CA GLN A 32 -83.50 20.69 26.49
C GLN A 32 -82.37 19.65 26.41
N PHE A 33 -82.40 18.61 27.24
CA PHE A 33 -81.44 17.51 27.18
C PHE A 33 -81.56 16.69 25.89
N LEU A 34 -82.78 16.36 25.47
CA LEU A 34 -83.04 15.66 24.20
C LEU A 34 -82.60 16.51 23.02
N HIS A 35 -82.84 17.83 23.06
CA HIS A 35 -82.41 18.74 22.02
C HIS A 35 -80.88 18.87 21.99
N CYS A 36 -80.21 18.92 23.14
CA CYS A 36 -78.74 18.89 23.23
C CYS A 36 -78.14 17.59 22.69
N ILE A 37 -78.73 16.43 23.03
CA ILE A 37 -78.28 15.12 22.53
C ILE A 37 -78.52 15.03 21.02
N TYR A 38 -79.70 15.44 20.55
CA TYR A 38 -80.05 15.44 19.14
C TYR A 38 -79.13 16.38 18.35
N PHE A 39 -78.91 17.61 18.83
CA PHE A 39 -78.03 18.58 18.18
C PHE A 39 -76.56 18.11 18.16
N SER A 40 -76.07 17.52 19.27
CA SER A 40 -74.71 16.97 19.32
C SER A 40 -74.55 15.74 18.42
N LEU A 41 -75.57 14.91 18.27
CA LEU A 41 -75.55 13.75 17.38
C LEU A 41 -75.68 14.18 15.91
N CYS A 42 -76.50 15.18 15.64
CA CYS A 42 -76.72 15.75 14.31
C CYS A 42 -75.43 16.42 13.80
N LEU A 43 -74.75 17.21 14.63
CA LEU A 43 -73.49 17.90 14.28
C LEU A 43 -72.35 16.93 13.96
N VAL A 44 -72.35 15.72 14.55
CA VAL A 44 -71.32 14.69 14.31
C VAL A 44 -71.61 13.88 13.04
N CYS A 45 -72.87 13.76 12.61
CA CYS A 45 -73.24 12.91 11.48
C CYS A 45 -73.45 13.65 10.15
N LEU A 46 -73.55 14.99 10.15
CA LEU A 46 -73.91 15.77 8.96
C LEU A 46 -72.78 15.98 7.94
N ASP A 47 -71.53 15.57 8.21
CA ASP A 47 -70.38 15.86 7.33
C ASP A 47 -69.56 14.60 6.96
N MET A 48 -70.24 13.47 6.66
CA MET A 48 -69.57 12.25 6.18
C MET A 48 -69.98 11.93 4.74
N GLU A 49 -69.09 12.22 3.78
CA GLU A 49 -69.24 11.84 2.38
C GLU A 49 -68.32 10.65 2.06
N VAL A 50 -68.85 9.57 1.48
CA VAL A 50 -68.07 8.37 1.13
C VAL A 50 -68.06 8.16 -0.38
N LYS A 51 -66.88 8.22 -1.01
CA LYS A 51 -66.70 7.98 -2.45
C LYS A 51 -66.10 6.58 -2.69
N PRO A 52 -66.80 5.70 -3.41
CA PRO A 52 -66.27 4.37 -3.73
C PRO A 52 -65.11 4.50 -4.73
N ILE A 53 -63.96 3.86 -4.44
CA ILE A 53 -62.77 3.91 -5.32
C ILE A 53 -62.75 2.67 -6.22
N ASN A 54 -62.64 1.47 -5.62
CA ASN A 54 -62.52 0.22 -6.37
C ASN A 54 -63.02 -0.97 -5.55
N LYS A 55 -63.68 -1.92 -6.24
CA LYS A 55 -64.04 -3.22 -5.68
C LYS A 55 -63.20 -4.28 -6.37
N ARG A 56 -62.45 -5.06 -5.59
CA ARG A 56 -61.67 -6.23 -6.06
C ARG A 56 -62.29 -7.49 -5.45
N ALA A 57 -62.05 -8.65 -6.05
CA ALA A 57 -62.46 -9.95 -5.49
C ALA A 57 -61.95 -10.18 -4.05
N SER A 58 -60.86 -9.52 -3.65
CA SER A 58 -60.28 -9.59 -2.30
C SER A 58 -60.79 -8.53 -1.31
N GLY A 59 -61.68 -7.61 -1.72
CA GLY A 59 -62.21 -6.57 -0.83
C GLY A 59 -62.69 -5.30 -1.53
N GLN A 60 -63.25 -4.37 -0.75
CA GLN A 60 -63.76 -3.09 -1.24
C GLN A 60 -63.00 -1.93 -0.58
N ALA A 61 -62.66 -0.92 -1.37
CA ALA A 61 -62.01 0.30 -0.89
C ALA A 61 -62.88 1.53 -1.22
N PHE A 62 -62.97 2.44 -0.26
CA PHE A 62 -63.69 3.70 -0.37
C PHE A 62 -62.93 4.82 0.33
N GLU A 63 -63.07 6.03 -0.20
CA GLU A 63 -62.56 7.26 0.37
C GLU A 63 -63.64 7.86 1.28
N VAL A 64 -63.27 8.26 2.49
CA VAL A 64 -64.17 8.94 3.43
C VAL A 64 -63.70 10.37 3.59
N ILE A 65 -64.49 11.31 3.11
CA ILE A 65 -64.24 12.74 3.19
C ILE A 65 -65.10 13.28 4.35
N LEU A 66 -64.42 13.69 5.42
CA LEU A 66 -65.03 14.29 6.61
C LEU A 66 -65.17 15.82 6.51
N LYS A 67 -64.45 16.41 5.53
CA LYS A 67 -64.45 17.84 5.25
C LYS A 67 -63.87 18.06 3.85
N PRO A 68 -64.50 18.84 2.97
CA PRO A 68 -63.91 19.15 1.67
C PRO A 68 -62.58 19.88 1.85
N PRO A 69 -61.58 19.63 0.97
CA PRO A 69 -60.28 20.28 1.07
C PRO A 69 -60.46 21.80 1.06
N SER A 70 -59.90 22.47 2.07
CA SER A 70 -59.97 23.93 2.18
C SER A 70 -59.26 24.55 0.96
N PRO A 71 -59.84 25.56 0.29
CA PRO A 71 -59.25 26.20 -0.89
C PRO A 71 -57.92 26.93 -0.61
N MET A 72 -57.45 26.95 0.64
CA MET A 72 -56.15 27.52 1.04
C MET A 72 -55.06 26.46 1.29
N ALA A 73 -55.37 25.17 1.21
CA ALA A 73 -54.39 24.11 1.36
C ALA A 73 -53.74 23.80 0.01
N ASP A 74 -52.88 24.71 -0.47
CA ASP A 74 -51.91 24.37 -1.49
C ASP A 74 -51.10 23.16 -1.01
N SER A 75 -50.93 22.17 -1.88
CA SER A 75 -50.18 20.92 -1.69
C SER A 75 -48.66 21.14 -1.54
N SER A 76 -48.25 22.27 -0.96
CA SER A 76 -46.88 22.75 -0.86
C SER A 76 -46.13 22.22 0.36
N TYR A 77 -46.75 21.42 1.24
CA TYR A 77 -46.00 20.73 2.30
C TYR A 77 -45.42 19.41 1.78
N SER A 78 -44.51 19.53 0.81
CA SER A 78 -43.54 18.50 0.44
C SER A 78 -42.68 18.21 1.66
N ILE A 79 -43.04 17.18 2.42
CA ILE A 79 -42.15 16.55 3.40
C ILE A 79 -40.92 16.04 2.64
N THR A 80 -39.84 16.81 2.69
CA THR A 80 -38.45 16.40 2.51
C THR A 80 -38.22 15.21 1.58
N THR A 81 -38.51 15.39 0.29
CA THR A 81 -37.85 14.58 -0.74
C THR A 81 -36.53 15.29 -1.09
N PRO A 82 -35.39 14.58 -1.16
CA PRO A 82 -34.15 15.16 -1.69
C PRO A 82 -34.45 15.82 -3.04
N PRO A 83 -33.85 16.99 -3.36
CA PRO A 83 -34.07 17.65 -4.63
C PRO A 83 -33.95 16.62 -5.73
N LYS A 84 -34.99 16.49 -6.56
CA LYS A 84 -35.09 15.51 -7.64
C LYS A 84 -33.78 15.56 -8.42
N LYS A 85 -32.85 14.65 -8.11
CA LYS A 85 -31.53 14.60 -8.76
C LYS A 85 -31.85 14.41 -10.22
N ARG A 86 -31.23 15.21 -11.10
CA ARG A 86 -31.30 14.95 -12.55
C ARG A 86 -31.05 13.46 -12.76
N ASP A 87 -31.96 12.81 -13.48
CA ASP A 87 -31.85 11.39 -13.76
C ASP A 87 -30.46 11.15 -14.36
N MET A 88 -29.63 10.36 -13.67
CA MET A 88 -28.32 10.01 -14.21
C MET A 88 -28.54 9.26 -15.52
N SER A 89 -27.95 9.75 -16.61
CA SER A 89 -28.02 9.06 -17.88
C SER A 89 -27.30 7.71 -17.82
N LEU A 90 -27.64 6.78 -18.72
CA LEU A 90 -26.94 5.50 -18.83
C LEU A 90 -25.42 5.70 -19.01
N GLU A 91 -25.04 6.73 -19.78
CA GLU A 91 -23.65 7.09 -20.04
C GLU A 91 -22.92 7.56 -18.76
N ASP A 92 -23.57 8.37 -17.92
CA ASP A 92 -23.00 8.80 -16.62
C ASP A 92 -22.80 7.63 -15.65
N ILE A 93 -23.70 6.63 -15.68
CA ILE A 93 -23.58 5.42 -14.87
C ILE A 93 -22.40 4.58 -15.38
N GLN A 94 -22.30 4.35 -16.69
CA GLN A 94 -21.21 3.60 -17.31
C GLN A 94 -19.86 4.24 -17.02
N LYS A 95 -19.74 5.57 -17.18
CA LYS A 95 -18.51 6.31 -16.90
C LYS A 95 -18.07 6.18 -15.44
N LYS A 96 -19.01 6.15 -14.49
CA LYS A 96 -18.67 5.94 -13.07
C LYS A 96 -18.20 4.51 -12.78
N LEU A 97 -18.79 3.52 -13.44
CA LEU A 97 -18.35 2.11 -13.33
C LEU A 97 -16.96 1.93 -13.93
N GLU A 98 -16.72 2.47 -15.13
CA GLU A 98 -15.41 2.45 -15.79
C GLU A 98 -14.35 3.14 -14.95
N ALA A 99 -14.61 4.34 -14.41
CA ALA A 99 -13.68 5.02 -13.52
C ALA A 99 -13.37 4.22 -12.24
N ALA A 100 -14.33 3.44 -11.72
CA ALA A 100 -14.09 2.54 -10.59
C ALA A 100 -13.25 1.33 -10.99
N GLU A 101 -13.44 0.81 -12.20
CA GLU A 101 -12.63 -0.26 -12.75
C GLU A 101 -11.19 0.17 -13.03
N ASP A 102 -10.99 1.33 -13.65
CA ASP A 102 -9.65 1.86 -13.90
C ASP A 102 -8.87 2.08 -12.60
N ARG A 103 -9.54 2.51 -11.52
CA ARG A 103 -8.91 2.59 -10.19
C ARG A 103 -8.46 1.23 -9.66
N ARG A 104 -9.28 0.17 -9.82
CA ARG A 104 -8.85 -1.20 -9.47
C ARG A 104 -7.68 -1.66 -10.34
N ARG A 105 -7.80 -1.51 -11.65
CA ARG A 105 -6.79 -1.92 -12.63
C ARG A 105 -5.45 -1.20 -12.39
N SER A 106 -5.51 0.10 -12.04
CA SER A 106 -4.33 0.90 -11.71
C SER A 106 -3.64 0.42 -10.43
N GLN A 107 -4.41 0.10 -9.37
CA GLN A 107 -3.87 -0.46 -8.14
C GLN A 107 -3.21 -1.82 -8.38
N GLU A 108 -3.90 -2.71 -9.11
CA GLU A 108 -3.36 -4.02 -9.50
C GLU A 108 -2.07 -3.87 -10.31
N ALA A 109 -2.05 -2.98 -11.32
CA ALA A 109 -0.87 -2.72 -12.12
C ALA A 109 0.29 -2.13 -11.29
N GLN A 110 0.01 -1.31 -10.27
CA GLN A 110 1.04 -0.82 -9.37
C GLN A 110 1.64 -1.95 -8.52
N VAL A 111 0.81 -2.84 -7.98
CA VAL A 111 1.26 -4.00 -7.22
C VAL A 111 2.09 -4.93 -8.11
N LEU A 112 1.64 -5.22 -9.33
CA LEU A 112 2.36 -6.06 -10.28
C LEU A 112 3.72 -5.45 -10.67
N ARG A 113 3.79 -4.13 -10.89
CA ARG A 113 5.05 -3.44 -11.15
C ARG A 113 6.02 -3.56 -9.98
N ALA A 114 5.57 -3.30 -8.75
CA ALA A 114 6.42 -3.43 -7.57
C ALA A 114 6.91 -4.87 -7.36
N LEU A 115 6.10 -5.88 -7.70
CA LEU A 115 6.53 -7.28 -7.66
C LEU A 115 7.55 -7.61 -8.76
N ALA A 116 7.37 -7.08 -9.97
CA ALA A 116 8.32 -7.24 -11.06
C ALA A 116 9.68 -6.59 -10.74
N GLU A 117 9.67 -5.36 -10.21
CA GLU A 117 10.87 -4.65 -9.76
C GLU A 117 11.63 -5.42 -8.67
N LYS A 118 10.92 -6.02 -7.71
CA LYS A 118 11.56 -6.89 -6.70
C LYS A 118 12.23 -8.12 -7.33
N ARG A 119 11.59 -8.74 -8.32
CA ARG A 119 12.12 -9.91 -9.02
C ARG A 119 13.32 -9.57 -9.90
N GLU A 120 13.33 -8.39 -10.50
CA GLU A 120 14.49 -7.86 -11.21
C GLU A 120 15.65 -7.62 -10.25
N HIS A 121 15.40 -6.94 -9.13
CA HIS A 121 16.43 -6.69 -8.11
C HIS A 121 17.04 -7.98 -7.54
N GLU A 122 16.22 -9.01 -7.26
CA GLU A 122 16.70 -10.32 -6.84
C GLU A 122 17.68 -10.94 -7.85
N ARG A 123 17.39 -10.82 -9.17
CA ARG A 123 18.28 -11.29 -10.23
C ARG A 123 19.57 -10.47 -10.31
N ASP A 124 19.46 -9.15 -10.23
CA ASP A 124 20.61 -8.25 -10.30
C ASP A 124 21.59 -8.48 -9.15
N VAL A 125 21.08 -8.69 -7.93
CA VAL A 125 21.90 -9.00 -6.75
C VAL A 125 22.68 -10.30 -6.97
N LEU A 126 22.01 -11.34 -7.48
CA LEU A 126 22.67 -12.62 -7.75
C LEU A 126 23.74 -12.50 -8.84
N LEU A 127 23.42 -11.83 -9.95
CA LEU A 127 24.35 -11.60 -11.05
C LEU A 127 25.56 -10.78 -10.59
N LYS A 128 25.34 -9.73 -9.81
CA LYS A 128 26.41 -8.90 -9.26
C LYS A 128 27.33 -9.69 -8.32
N ALA A 129 26.77 -10.53 -7.46
CA ALA A 129 27.58 -11.39 -6.58
C ALA A 129 28.45 -12.37 -7.39
N MET A 130 27.90 -12.94 -8.47
CA MET A 130 28.65 -13.82 -9.37
C MET A 130 29.76 -13.06 -10.12
N GLU A 131 29.46 -11.86 -10.61
CA GLU A 131 30.41 -11.01 -11.32
C GLU A 131 31.56 -10.57 -10.41
N GLU A 132 31.28 -10.14 -9.18
CA GLU A 132 32.30 -9.75 -8.21
C GLU A 132 33.22 -10.94 -7.86
N ASN A 133 32.66 -12.15 -7.72
CA ASN A 133 33.45 -13.35 -7.49
C ASN A 133 34.37 -13.70 -8.68
N SER A 134 33.86 -13.54 -9.91
CA SER A 134 34.67 -13.70 -11.12
C SER A 134 35.77 -12.62 -11.21
N ASN A 135 35.44 -11.38 -10.90
CA ASN A 135 36.36 -10.24 -10.93
C ASN A 135 37.50 -10.40 -9.92
N PHE A 136 37.22 -10.90 -8.72
CA PHE A 136 38.26 -11.20 -7.73
C PHE A 136 39.31 -12.19 -8.27
N SER A 137 38.86 -13.25 -8.94
CA SER A 137 39.74 -14.25 -9.54
C SER A 137 40.58 -13.64 -10.68
N ARG A 138 39.94 -12.85 -11.56
CA ARG A 138 40.60 -12.16 -12.67
C ARG A 138 41.68 -11.19 -12.19
N MET A 139 41.35 -10.31 -11.23
CA MET A 139 42.31 -9.37 -10.67
C MET A 139 43.47 -10.08 -9.96
N ALA A 140 43.21 -11.20 -9.28
CA ALA A 140 44.27 -11.98 -8.64
C ALA A 140 45.21 -12.60 -9.67
N GLU A 141 44.68 -13.12 -10.77
CA GLU A 141 45.45 -13.69 -11.88
C GLU A 141 46.28 -12.63 -12.60
N GLU A 142 45.67 -11.51 -12.99
CA GLU A 142 46.37 -10.38 -13.63
C GLU A 142 47.52 -9.88 -12.76
N LYS A 143 47.28 -9.71 -11.46
CA LYS A 143 48.31 -9.28 -10.51
C LYS A 143 49.45 -10.29 -10.39
N LEU A 144 49.15 -11.59 -10.43
CA LEU A 144 50.17 -12.64 -10.42
C LEU A 144 51.02 -12.59 -11.69
N ILE A 145 50.38 -12.50 -12.86
CA ILE A 145 51.05 -12.40 -14.17
C ILE A 145 51.97 -11.18 -14.19
N MET A 146 51.47 -10.00 -13.82
CA MET A 146 52.27 -8.78 -13.73
C MET A 146 53.49 -8.94 -12.82
N LYS A 147 53.33 -9.64 -11.69
CA LYS A 147 54.46 -9.88 -10.76
C LYS A 147 55.47 -10.86 -11.32
N MET A 148 55.03 -11.88 -12.05
CA MET A 148 55.94 -12.82 -12.71
C MET A 148 56.74 -12.15 -13.82
N GLU A 149 56.09 -11.32 -14.65
CA GLU A 149 56.81 -10.58 -15.70
C GLU A 149 57.79 -9.57 -15.09
N GLN A 150 57.37 -8.84 -14.05
CA GLN A 150 58.27 -7.92 -13.34
C GLN A 150 59.49 -8.64 -12.73
N ILE A 151 59.32 -9.85 -12.20
CA ILE A 151 60.45 -10.63 -11.66
C ILE A 151 61.39 -11.06 -12.80
N LYS A 152 60.84 -11.49 -13.93
CA LYS A 152 61.59 -11.89 -15.12
C LYS A 152 62.39 -10.74 -15.70
N GLU A 153 61.76 -9.59 -15.96
CA GLU A 153 62.41 -8.38 -16.44
C GLU A 153 63.51 -7.91 -15.49
N ASN A 154 63.26 -7.92 -14.17
CA ASN A 154 64.28 -7.56 -13.18
C ASN A 154 65.48 -8.52 -13.21
N ARG A 155 65.23 -9.83 -13.37
CA ARG A 155 66.30 -10.83 -13.47
C ARG A 155 67.12 -10.62 -14.74
N GLU A 156 66.47 -10.36 -15.86
CA GLU A 156 67.12 -10.09 -17.15
C GLU A 156 67.94 -8.81 -17.10
N ALA A 157 67.39 -7.72 -16.55
CA ALA A 157 68.11 -6.46 -16.36
C ALA A 157 69.34 -6.63 -15.46
N HIS A 158 69.22 -7.43 -14.39
CA HIS A 158 70.37 -7.75 -13.52
C HIS A 158 71.46 -8.53 -14.26
N ILE A 159 71.08 -9.51 -15.09
CA ILE A 159 72.04 -10.29 -15.88
C ILE A 159 72.68 -9.41 -16.95
N ALA A 160 71.90 -8.58 -17.66
CA ALA A 160 72.40 -7.67 -18.68
C ALA A 160 73.43 -6.68 -18.10
N ALA A 161 73.10 -6.05 -16.97
CA ALA A 161 74.02 -5.13 -16.27
C ALA A 161 75.29 -5.82 -15.77
N LEU A 162 75.22 -7.12 -15.45
CA LEU A 162 76.39 -7.91 -15.11
C LEU A 162 77.25 -8.13 -16.36
N LEU A 163 76.65 -8.64 -17.45
CA LEU A 163 77.34 -8.92 -18.71
C LEU A 163 78.04 -7.67 -19.28
N GLU A 164 77.39 -6.52 -19.25
CA GLU A 164 77.96 -5.24 -19.71
C GLU A 164 79.24 -4.88 -18.94
N ARG A 165 79.20 -4.96 -17.60
CA ARG A 165 80.40 -4.73 -16.76
C ARG A 165 81.52 -5.73 -17.03
N LEU A 166 81.19 -6.97 -17.39
CA LEU A 166 82.21 -7.97 -17.76
C LEU A 166 82.85 -7.61 -19.10
N TYR A 167 82.04 -7.22 -20.07
CA TYR A 167 82.51 -6.79 -21.38
C TYR A 167 83.42 -5.56 -21.30
N GLU A 168 83.09 -4.59 -20.45
CA GLU A 168 83.95 -3.43 -20.17
C GLU A 168 85.30 -3.83 -19.56
N LYS A 169 85.28 -4.73 -18.55
CA LYS A 169 86.51 -5.24 -17.91
C LYS A 169 87.37 -6.02 -18.90
N GLU A 170 86.76 -6.83 -19.75
CA GLU A 170 87.45 -7.58 -20.81
C GLU A 170 88.12 -6.63 -21.82
N LYS A 171 87.39 -5.64 -22.33
CA LYS A 171 87.92 -4.63 -23.24
C LYS A 171 89.10 -3.87 -22.61
N HIS A 172 88.99 -3.49 -21.34
CA HIS A 172 90.07 -2.82 -20.62
C HIS A 172 91.31 -3.71 -20.47
N ALA A 173 91.13 -4.99 -20.13
CA ALA A 173 92.22 -5.95 -19.99
C ALA A 173 92.94 -6.22 -21.33
N GLN A 174 92.19 -6.32 -22.44
CA GLN A 174 92.76 -6.41 -23.79
C GLN A 174 93.58 -5.17 -24.13
N THR A 175 93.10 -3.97 -23.76
CA THR A 175 93.83 -2.71 -23.98
C THR A 175 95.12 -2.64 -23.16
N MET A 176 95.14 -3.24 -21.97
CA MET A 176 96.29 -3.22 -21.04
C MET A 176 97.26 -4.42 -21.21
N GLY A 177 96.99 -5.34 -22.15
CA GLY A 177 97.86 -6.50 -22.44
C GLY A 177 97.88 -7.59 -21.34
N ILE A 178 96.82 -7.71 -20.53
CA ILE A 178 96.74 -8.65 -19.40
C ILE A 178 96.11 -9.98 -19.85
N HIS A 179 96.71 -11.11 -19.47
CA HIS A 179 96.24 -12.47 -19.83
C HIS A 179 94.82 -12.75 -19.26
N PRO A 180 93.87 -13.27 -20.08
CA PRO A 180 92.44 -13.32 -19.73
C PRO A 180 92.09 -14.22 -18.53
N ALA A 181 92.96 -15.17 -18.17
CA ALA A 181 92.74 -16.14 -17.09
C ALA A 181 92.70 -15.52 -15.68
N THR A 182 93.27 -14.33 -15.48
CA THR A 182 93.30 -13.68 -14.15
C THR A 182 92.01 -12.89 -13.86
N LEU A 183 91.30 -12.44 -14.90
CA LEU A 183 90.04 -11.71 -14.76
C LEU A 183 88.88 -12.62 -14.34
N THR A 184 88.83 -13.84 -14.87
CA THR A 184 87.69 -14.78 -14.68
C THR A 184 87.43 -15.12 -13.22
N ASN A 185 88.47 -15.28 -12.39
CA ASN A 185 88.32 -15.60 -10.96
C ASN A 185 87.74 -14.43 -10.14
N SER A 186 88.20 -13.20 -10.40
CA SER A 186 87.64 -12.00 -9.74
C SER A 186 86.18 -11.75 -10.14
N ILE A 187 85.87 -12.01 -11.42
CA ILE A 187 84.54 -11.93 -11.99
C ILE A 187 83.61 -12.97 -11.36
N LEU A 188 84.05 -14.23 -11.23
CA LEU A 188 83.25 -15.30 -10.63
C LEU A 188 82.90 -14.98 -9.16
N LEU A 189 83.84 -14.42 -8.41
CA LEU A 189 83.64 -14.01 -7.01
C LEU A 189 82.62 -12.86 -6.87
N ASP A 190 82.68 -11.85 -7.74
CA ASP A 190 81.70 -10.74 -7.79
C ASP A 190 80.28 -11.27 -8.10
N ILE A 191 80.17 -12.24 -9.03
CA ILE A 191 78.91 -12.88 -9.40
C ILE A 191 78.32 -13.67 -8.23
N VAL A 192 79.16 -14.46 -7.55
CA VAL A 192 78.75 -15.31 -6.41
C VAL A 192 78.36 -14.48 -5.20
N GLN A 193 79.06 -13.38 -4.91
CA GLN A 193 78.69 -12.50 -3.79
C GLN A 193 77.38 -11.75 -4.04
N LYS A 194 77.14 -11.24 -5.26
CA LYS A 194 75.90 -10.52 -5.59
C LYS A 194 74.69 -11.45 -5.68
N THR A 195 74.84 -12.68 -6.18
CA THR A 195 73.75 -13.67 -6.18
C THR A 195 73.32 -14.10 -4.77
N LYS A 196 74.24 -14.13 -3.79
CA LYS A 196 73.89 -14.36 -2.37
C LYS A 196 73.12 -13.18 -1.76
N GLY A 197 73.48 -11.94 -2.11
CA GLY A 197 72.80 -10.73 -1.64
C GLY A 197 71.37 -10.56 -2.18
N THR A 198 71.14 -10.88 -3.45
CA THR A 198 69.81 -10.81 -4.08
C THR A 198 68.85 -11.87 -3.53
N GLN A 199 69.32 -13.10 -3.28
CA GLN A 199 68.50 -14.14 -2.64
C GLN A 199 68.06 -13.75 -1.22
N LEU A 200 68.92 -13.08 -0.45
CA LEU A 200 68.58 -12.62 0.90
C LEU A 200 67.51 -11.51 0.88
N LEU A 201 67.59 -10.56 -0.07
CA LEU A 201 66.58 -9.52 -0.27
C LEU A 201 65.25 -10.06 -0.77
N GLN A 202 65.27 -11.09 -1.62
CA GLN A 202 64.07 -11.77 -2.10
C GLN A 202 63.36 -12.51 -0.95
N LYS A 203 64.12 -13.24 -0.12
CA LYS A 203 63.61 -13.91 1.08
C LYS A 203 63.04 -12.91 2.11
N LYS A 204 63.65 -11.73 2.24
CA LYS A 204 63.17 -10.64 3.12
C LYS A 204 61.89 -9.98 2.60
N ARG A 205 61.73 -9.86 1.27
CA ARG A 205 60.50 -9.36 0.62
C ARG A 205 59.35 -10.35 0.65
N GLU A 206 59.61 -11.64 0.45
CA GLU A 206 58.61 -12.72 0.61
C GLU A 206 58.09 -12.77 2.05
N MET A 207 58.99 -12.63 3.03
CA MET A 207 58.63 -12.55 4.45
C MET A 207 57.77 -11.32 4.78
N PHE A 208 57.94 -10.22 4.05
CA PHE A 208 57.10 -9.03 4.18
C PHE A 208 55.73 -9.22 3.50
N LEU A 209 55.68 -9.85 2.32
CA LEU A 209 54.42 -10.14 1.62
C LEU A 209 53.52 -11.15 2.36
N ILE A 210 54.11 -12.10 3.11
CA ILE A 210 53.36 -13.06 3.93
C ILE A 210 52.68 -12.37 5.13
N LYS A 211 53.29 -11.31 5.69
CA LYS A 211 52.71 -10.53 6.79
C LYS A 211 51.59 -9.57 6.36
N SER A 212 51.47 -9.28 5.06
CA SER A 212 50.47 -8.36 4.51
C SER A 212 49.24 -9.04 3.90
N LYS A 213 49.07 -10.36 4.06
CA LYS A 213 47.88 -11.07 3.56
C LYS A 213 46.64 -10.68 4.39
N PRO A 214 45.55 -10.19 3.79
CA PRO A 214 44.31 -10.00 4.53
C PRO A 214 43.76 -11.34 5.00
N VAL A 215 43.15 -11.29 6.19
CA VAL A 215 42.46 -12.37 6.90
C VAL A 215 41.47 -13.07 5.97
N LYS A 216 41.47 -14.40 5.97
CA LYS A 216 40.49 -15.23 5.25
C LYS A 216 39.08 -14.82 5.71
N VAL A 217 38.31 -14.18 4.83
CA VAL A 217 36.86 -14.10 5.00
C VAL A 217 36.34 -15.49 4.66
N GLY A 218 36.01 -16.27 5.70
CA GLY A 218 35.35 -17.55 5.53
C GLY A 218 33.98 -17.33 4.92
N VAL A 219 33.79 -17.82 3.69
CA VAL A 219 32.46 -17.98 3.11
C VAL A 219 31.80 -19.13 3.87
N VAL A 220 30.96 -18.78 4.85
CA VAL A 220 30.00 -19.73 5.43
C VAL A 220 28.89 -19.87 4.40
N PHE A 221 28.87 -20.99 3.70
CA PHE A 221 27.69 -21.44 2.96
C PHE A 221 26.58 -21.74 3.98
N LEU A 222 25.47 -21.02 3.88
CA LEU A 222 24.18 -21.35 4.48
C LEU A 222 23.14 -21.34 3.35
#